data_AF-A0A968IV72-F1
#
_entry.id   AF-A0A968IV72-F1
#
_cell.length_a   1.000
_cell.length_b   1.000
_cell.length_c   1.000
_cell.angle_alpha   90.00
_cell.angle_beta   90.00
_cell.angle_gamma   90.00
#
_symmetry.space_group_name_H-M   'P 1'
#
loop_
_entity.id
_entity.type
_entity.pdbx_description
1 polymer ?
#
loop_
_entity_poly.entity_id
_entity_poly.type
_entity_poly.pdbx_seq_one_letter_code
_entity_poly.pdbx_strand_id
1 'polypeptide(L)'
;MREHGKRYAKMLSQFAYAKFADLVQSKGRLKAIQVISVNPAYSSLIGMIKYMSLYGLNSGTAASLVLARRSFRLSERMPRVLYALLSPVDDNKHIWSYWARISKLVKGCRRHSYFKMKVRVGVKLNNQSSEMKSKLSGKSKDTPLIPSTASALGCMSD
;
A
#
# COMPACT_ATOMS: atom_id res chain seq x y z
N MET A 1 21.81 33.01 12.49
CA MET A 1 21.95 32.41 11.14
C MET A 1 20.56 32.44 10.51
N ARG A 2 20.32 33.24 9.47
CA ARG A 2 18.95 33.54 8.99
C ARG A 2 18.29 32.28 8.44
N GLU A 3 17.15 31.90 9.01
CA GLU A 3 16.33 30.80 8.52
C GLU A 3 15.82 31.14 7.12
N HIS A 4 16.48 30.61 6.10
CA HIS A 4 15.96 30.69 4.75
C HIS A 4 14.65 29.89 4.69
N GLY A 5 13.55 30.57 4.32
CA GLY A 5 12.22 29.97 4.34
C GLY A 5 12.07 28.72 3.43
N LYS A 6 10.98 27.97 3.65
CA LYS A 6 10.67 26.71 2.93
C LYS A 6 10.80 26.80 1.41
N ARG A 7 10.46 27.95 0.80
CA ARG A 7 10.59 28.20 -0.64
C ARG A 7 12.04 28.20 -1.11
N TYR A 8 12.93 28.83 -0.35
CA TYR A 8 14.36 28.89 -0.68
C TYR A 8 15.03 27.53 -0.50
N ALA A 9 14.71 26.81 0.58
CA ALA A 9 15.19 25.43 0.77
C ALA A 9 14.74 24.50 -0.37
N LYS A 10 13.50 24.65 -0.85
CA LYS A 10 13.00 23.92 -2.02
C LYS A 10 13.76 24.30 -3.30
N MET A 11 14.03 25.60 -3.52
CA MET A 11 14.80 26.08 -4.66
C MET A 11 16.20 25.46 -4.70
N LEU A 12 16.92 25.47 -3.57
CA LEU A 12 18.24 24.85 -3.45
C LEU A 12 18.21 23.34 -3.66
N SER A 13 17.24 22.66 -3.03
CA SER A 13 17.09 21.21 -3.18
C SER A 13 16.80 20.83 -4.64
N GLN A 14 15.90 21.56 -5.31
CA GLN A 14 15.57 21.31 -6.71
C GLN A 14 16.78 21.53 -7.63
N PHE A 15 17.58 22.57 -7.36
CA PHE A 15 18.82 22.83 -8.09
C PHE A 15 19.81 21.66 -7.96
N ALA A 16 20.01 21.14 -6.74
CA ALA A 16 20.90 20.01 -6.50
C ALA A 16 20.45 18.74 -7.25
N TYR A 17 19.16 18.40 -7.20
CA TYR A 17 18.63 17.23 -7.93
C TYR A 17 18.69 17.39 -9.44
N ALA A 18 18.46 18.60 -9.96
CA ALA A 18 18.59 18.88 -11.40
C ALA A 18 20.03 18.64 -11.87
N LYS A 19 21.02 19.20 -11.15
CA LYS A 19 22.44 18.99 -11.48
C LYS A 19 22.86 17.53 -11.38
N PHE A 20 22.35 16.80 -10.39
CA PHE A 20 22.61 15.35 -10.30
C PHE A 20 22.09 14.60 -11.53
N ALA A 21 20.88 14.90 -11.99
CA ALA A 21 20.31 14.27 -13.18
C ALA A 21 21.14 14.57 -14.45
N ASP A 22 21.58 15.82 -14.62
CA ASP A 22 22.44 16.24 -15.74
C ASP A 22 23.78 15.48 -15.72
N LEU A 23 24.39 15.34 -14.53
CA LEU A 23 25.64 14.61 -14.36
C LEU A 23 25.50 13.12 -14.70
N VAL A 24 24.41 12.48 -14.27
CA VAL A 24 24.14 11.07 -14.61
C VAL A 24 24.01 10.91 -16.13
N GLN A 25 23.31 11.80 -16.81
CA GLN A 25 23.19 11.75 -18.27
C GLN A 25 24.53 11.97 -18.98
N SER A 26 25.29 12.99 -18.55
CA SER A 26 26.61 13.30 -19.11
C SER A 26 27.60 12.14 -18.95
N LYS A 27 27.70 11.59 -17.74
CA LYS A 27 28.55 10.43 -17.46
C LYS A 27 28.09 9.16 -18.18
N GLY A 28 26.78 8.95 -18.31
CA GLY A 28 26.22 7.85 -19.10
C GLY A 28 26.67 7.92 -20.56
N ARG A 29 26.53 9.10 -21.20
CA ARG A 29 26.96 9.34 -22.58
C ARG A 29 28.46 9.09 -22.77
N LEU A 30 29.30 9.58 -21.86
CA LEU A 30 30.75 9.37 -21.90
C LEU A 30 31.14 7.88 -21.80
N LYS A 31 30.35 7.07 -21.08
CA LYS A 31 30.60 5.64 -20.92
C LYS A 31 29.85 4.76 -21.93
N ALA A 32 29.22 5.36 -22.95
CA ALA A 32 28.34 4.66 -23.89
C ALA A 32 27.19 3.87 -23.22
N ILE A 33 26.72 4.31 -22.05
CA ILE A 33 25.60 3.72 -21.32
C ILE A 33 24.34 4.56 -21.57
N GLN A 34 23.28 3.92 -22.09
CA GLN A 34 22.00 4.58 -22.29
C GLN A 34 21.28 4.81 -20.96
N VAL A 35 20.93 6.08 -20.68
CA VAL A 35 20.13 6.46 -19.51
C VAL A 35 18.69 6.71 -19.95
N ILE A 36 17.75 5.92 -19.43
CA ILE A 36 16.33 6.01 -19.76
C ILE A 36 15.59 6.74 -18.63
N SER A 37 14.96 7.87 -18.95
CA SER A 37 14.09 8.58 -18.01
C SER A 37 12.73 7.91 -17.96
N VAL A 38 12.30 7.55 -16.75
CA VAL A 38 11.06 6.83 -16.49
C VAL A 38 10.24 7.63 -15.50
N ASN A 39 8.94 7.83 -15.78
CA ASN A 39 8.03 8.47 -14.82
C ASN A 39 8.05 7.68 -13.50
N PRO A 40 8.33 8.26 -12.32
CA PRO A 40 8.43 7.52 -11.07
C PRO A 40 7.09 7.30 -10.34
N ALA A 41 5.95 7.72 -10.91
CA ALA A 41 4.64 7.66 -10.28
C ALA A 41 4.33 6.29 -9.67
N TYR A 42 3.89 6.33 -8.40
CA TYR A 42 3.49 5.19 -7.56
C TYR A 42 4.54 4.07 -7.38
N SER A 43 5.78 4.25 -7.86
CA SER A 43 6.80 3.18 -7.89
C SER A 43 7.08 2.53 -6.54
N SER A 44 7.20 3.33 -5.47
CA SER A 44 7.41 2.81 -4.12
C SER A 44 6.21 2.01 -3.60
N LEU A 45 5.00 2.48 -3.86
CA LEU A 45 3.76 1.81 -3.44
C LEU A 45 3.57 0.49 -4.19
N ILE A 46 3.78 0.50 -5.51
CA ILE A 46 3.72 -0.71 -6.35
C ILE A 46 4.76 -1.72 -5.89
N GLY A 47 5.99 -1.26 -5.68
CA GLY A 47 7.10 -2.09 -5.20
C GLY A 47 6.76 -2.77 -3.87
N MET A 48 6.28 -1.99 -2.90
CA MET A 48 5.89 -2.50 -1.59
C MET A 48 4.76 -3.53 -1.64
N ILE A 49 3.70 -3.25 -2.40
CA ILE A 49 2.50 -4.08 -2.40
C ILE A 49 2.69 -5.34 -3.26
N LYS A 50 3.32 -5.20 -4.42
CA LYS A 50 3.44 -6.28 -5.39
C LYS A 50 4.74 -7.06 -5.21
N TYR A 51 5.88 -6.39 -5.27
CA TYR A 51 7.17 -7.06 -5.46
C TYR A 51 7.90 -7.40 -4.16
N MET A 52 7.63 -6.67 -3.09
CA MET A 52 8.29 -6.86 -1.79
C MET A 52 8.01 -8.26 -1.21
N SER A 53 6.73 -8.65 -1.16
CA SER A 53 6.35 -9.98 -0.66
C SER A 53 6.59 -11.10 -1.68
N LEU A 54 6.59 -10.80 -2.99
CA LEU A 54 6.83 -11.80 -4.03
C LEU A 54 8.29 -12.23 -4.11
N TYR A 55 9.22 -11.27 -4.04
CA TYR A 55 10.64 -11.50 -4.27
C TYR A 55 11.49 -11.33 -3.00
N GLY A 56 10.88 -11.04 -1.85
CA GLY A 56 11.61 -10.80 -0.59
C GLY A 56 12.52 -9.58 -0.63
N LEU A 57 12.21 -8.58 -1.47
CA LEU A 57 13.05 -7.40 -1.67
C LEU A 57 12.83 -6.35 -0.58
N ASN A 58 13.82 -5.49 -0.36
CA ASN A 58 13.61 -4.27 0.41
C ASN A 58 12.74 -3.26 -0.37
N SER A 59 12.17 -2.26 0.31
CA SER A 59 11.26 -1.30 -0.33
C SER A 59 11.90 -0.48 -1.45
N GLY A 60 13.20 -0.16 -1.33
CA GLY A 60 13.95 0.62 -2.33
C GLY A 60 14.22 -0.21 -3.58
N THR A 61 14.77 -1.40 -3.42
CA THR A 61 15.03 -2.35 -4.51
C THR A 61 13.74 -2.77 -5.20
N ALA A 62 12.64 -2.96 -4.46
CA ALA A 62 11.33 -3.21 -5.04
C ALA A 62 10.83 -2.02 -5.88
N ALA A 63 11.08 -0.78 -5.45
CA ALA A 63 10.74 0.41 -6.24
C ALA A 63 11.64 0.54 -7.49
N SER A 64 12.93 0.25 -7.38
CA SER A 64 13.85 0.20 -8.53
C SER A 64 13.43 -0.86 -9.55
N LEU A 65 12.96 -2.02 -9.09
CA LEU A 65 12.43 -3.07 -9.96
C LEU A 65 11.22 -2.58 -10.77
N VAL A 66 10.32 -1.80 -10.16
CA VAL A 66 9.19 -1.17 -10.88
C VAL A 66 9.68 -0.24 -11.98
N LEU A 67 10.68 0.60 -11.69
CA LEU A 67 11.23 1.52 -12.68
C LEU A 67 11.89 0.77 -13.83
N ALA A 68 12.65 -0.29 -13.54
CA ALA A 68 13.27 -1.16 -14.54
C ALA A 68 12.21 -1.84 -15.43
N ARG A 69 11.14 -2.38 -14.83
CA ARG A 69 10.04 -2.98 -15.61
C ARG A 69 9.36 -1.97 -16.51
N ARG A 70 9.21 -0.73 -16.03
CA ARG A 70 8.62 0.38 -16.79
C ARG A 70 9.53 0.83 -17.93
N SER A 71 10.86 0.80 -17.79
CA SER A 71 11.78 1.01 -18.92
C SER A 71 11.64 -0.07 -20.00
N PHE A 72 11.34 -1.32 -19.60
CA PHE A 72 11.06 -2.42 -20.53
C PHE A 72 9.62 -2.48 -21.05
N ARG A 73 8.82 -1.42 -20.87
CA ARG A 73 7.41 -1.33 -21.33
C ARG A 73 6.50 -2.45 -20.80
N LEU A 74 6.87 -3.07 -19.68
CA LEU A 74 6.05 -4.07 -19.01
C LEU A 74 4.91 -3.40 -18.23
N SER A 75 3.72 -4.01 -18.28
CA SER A 75 2.54 -3.46 -17.61
C SER A 75 2.58 -3.69 -16.09
N GLU A 76 2.16 -2.67 -15.34
CA GLU A 76 2.01 -2.72 -13.87
C GLU A 76 0.58 -3.10 -13.47
N ARG A 77 0.05 -4.16 -14.10
CA ARG A 77 -1.29 -4.68 -13.78
C ARG A 77 -1.35 -5.16 -12.32
N MET A 78 -2.48 -4.92 -11.67
CA MET A 78 -2.66 -5.29 -10.26
C MET A 78 -2.78 -6.81 -10.10
N PRO A 79 -2.35 -7.38 -8.96
CA PRO A 79 -2.73 -8.72 -8.54
C PRO A 79 -4.25 -8.86 -8.47
N ARG A 80 -4.79 -10.01 -8.89
CA ARG A 80 -6.24 -10.32 -8.84
C ARG A 80 -6.85 -10.12 -7.45
N VAL A 81 -6.08 -10.43 -6.41
CA VAL A 81 -6.48 -10.24 -5.00
C VAL A 81 -6.78 -8.77 -4.66
N LEU A 82 -6.03 -7.82 -5.23
CA LEU A 82 -6.29 -6.39 -4.98
C LEU A 82 -7.46 -5.86 -5.81
N TYR A 83 -7.71 -6.42 -6.99
CA TYR A 83 -8.89 -6.07 -7.78
C TYR A 83 -10.19 -6.40 -7.04
N ALA A 84 -10.25 -7.52 -6.31
CA ALA A 84 -11.41 -7.91 -5.52
C ALA A 84 -11.75 -6.88 -4.41
N LEU A 85 -10.74 -6.20 -3.85
CA LEU A 85 -10.92 -5.20 -2.80
C LEU A 85 -11.39 -3.83 -3.32
N LEU A 86 -11.34 -3.59 -4.64
CA LEU A 86 -11.51 -2.25 -5.24
C LEU A 86 -12.78 -2.09 -6.09
N SER A 87 -13.69 -3.09 -6.09
CA SER A 87 -14.86 -3.23 -6.98
C SER A 87 -15.71 -1.94 -7.18
N PRO A 88 -16.29 -1.69 -8.38
CA PRO A 88 -16.21 -2.47 -9.62
C PRO A 88 -14.91 -2.19 -10.40
N VAL A 89 -14.44 -3.23 -11.10
CA VAL A 89 -13.31 -3.14 -12.02
C VAL A 89 -13.83 -2.51 -13.31
N ASP A 90 -13.73 -1.18 -13.40
CA ASP A 90 -14.05 -0.46 -14.64
C ASP A 90 -12.92 -0.73 -15.66
N ASP A 91 -13.13 -1.65 -16.59
CA ASP A 91 -12.10 -2.02 -17.59
C ASP A 91 -11.64 -0.82 -18.45
N ASN A 92 -12.44 0.24 -18.51
CA ASN A 92 -12.16 1.47 -19.25
C ASN A 92 -11.18 2.43 -18.53
N LYS A 93 -10.84 2.19 -17.26
CA LYS A 93 -9.97 3.10 -16.50
C LYS A 93 -8.50 2.71 -16.63
N HIS A 94 -7.64 3.72 -16.82
CA HIS A 94 -6.19 3.52 -16.85
C HIS A 94 -5.66 2.92 -15.54
N ILE A 95 -4.63 2.06 -15.63
CA ILE A 95 -4.04 1.31 -14.52
C ILE A 95 -3.66 2.22 -13.34
N TRP A 96 -3.15 3.42 -13.61
CA TRP A 96 -2.75 4.35 -12.55
C TRP A 96 -3.91 4.98 -11.77
N SER A 97 -5.12 4.99 -12.33
CA SER A 97 -6.31 5.43 -11.59
C SER A 97 -6.60 4.50 -10.42
N TYR A 98 -6.34 3.20 -10.56
CA TYR A 98 -6.42 2.22 -9.49
C TYR A 98 -5.34 2.45 -8.42
N TRP A 99 -4.09 2.66 -8.86
CA TRP A 99 -2.99 2.98 -7.94
C TRP A 99 -3.21 4.28 -7.18
N ALA A 100 -3.87 5.28 -7.80
CA ALA A 100 -4.28 6.50 -7.13
C ALA A 100 -5.29 6.23 -6.00
N ARG A 101 -6.31 5.39 -6.23
CA ARG A 101 -7.25 4.99 -5.16
C ARG A 101 -6.53 4.28 -4.01
N ILE A 102 -5.65 3.33 -4.33
CA ILE A 102 -4.87 2.61 -3.31
C ILE A 102 -3.96 3.56 -2.53
N SER A 103 -3.32 4.52 -3.20
CA SER A 103 -2.48 5.50 -2.52
C SER A 103 -3.22 6.31 -1.46
N LYS A 104 -4.54 6.54 -1.66
CA LYS A 104 -5.39 7.21 -0.68
C LYS A 104 -5.69 6.27 0.50
N LEU A 105 -5.99 5.00 0.23
CA LEU A 105 -6.25 3.99 1.27
C LEU A 105 -5.02 3.71 2.14
N VAL A 106 -3.85 3.71 1.53
CA VAL A 106 -2.53 3.46 2.16
C VAL A 106 -2.01 4.71 2.90
N LYS A 107 -2.62 5.88 2.69
CA LYS A 107 -2.17 7.14 3.27
C LYS A 107 -2.33 7.10 4.79
N GLY A 108 -1.22 7.07 5.51
CA GLY A 108 -1.18 7.02 6.98
C GLY A 108 -0.71 5.68 7.55
N CYS A 109 -0.67 4.61 6.74
CA CYS A 109 -0.07 3.35 7.16
C CYS A 109 1.47 3.48 7.23
N ARG A 110 2.07 3.04 8.35
CA ARG A 110 3.53 3.04 8.50
C ARG A 110 4.17 2.08 7.51
N ARG A 111 5.26 2.51 6.86
CA ARG A 111 6.01 1.70 5.88
C ARG A 111 6.41 0.32 6.44
N HIS A 112 6.78 0.27 7.71
CA HIS A 112 7.15 -0.99 8.39
C HIS A 112 6.01 -2.02 8.46
N SER A 113 4.74 -1.57 8.43
CA SER A 113 3.57 -2.46 8.41
C SER A 113 3.54 -3.34 7.16
N TYR A 114 4.04 -2.84 6.03
CA TYR A 114 4.06 -3.59 4.77
C TYR A 114 5.05 -4.76 4.81
N PHE A 115 6.16 -4.65 5.56
CA PHE A 115 7.12 -5.74 5.72
C PHE A 115 6.60 -6.87 6.62
N LYS A 116 5.69 -6.56 7.54
CA LYS A 116 5.01 -7.58 8.37
C LYS A 116 3.91 -8.32 7.61
N MET A 117 3.40 -7.72 6.53
CA MET A 117 2.37 -8.31 5.67
C MET A 117 3.03 -9.35 4.76
N LYS A 118 3.35 -10.53 5.32
CA LYS A 118 3.69 -11.71 4.54
C LYS A 118 2.44 -12.11 3.76
N VAL A 119 2.32 -11.67 2.51
CA VAL A 119 1.41 -12.34 1.59
C VAL A 119 2.07 -13.70 1.36
N ARG A 120 1.59 -14.74 2.06
CA ARG A 120 1.88 -16.12 1.70
C ARG A 120 1.34 -16.31 0.28
N VAL A 121 2.17 -16.06 -0.73
CA VAL A 121 1.88 -16.48 -2.10
C VAL A 121 2.24 -17.95 -2.18
N GLY A 122 1.50 -18.76 -1.43
CA GLY A 122 1.29 -20.16 -1.71
C GLY A 122 -0.07 -20.25 -2.38
N VAL A 123 -0.09 -20.60 -3.65
CA VAL A 123 -1.32 -20.91 -4.38
C VAL A 123 -2.11 -21.95 -3.58
N LYS A 124 -3.31 -21.56 -3.14
CA LYS A 124 -4.53 -22.39 -2.99
C LYS A 124 -5.73 -21.44 -2.97
N LEU A 125 -6.43 -21.34 -4.10
CA LEU A 125 -7.72 -20.67 -4.17
C LEU A 125 -8.77 -21.61 -3.60
N ASN A 126 -9.05 -21.48 -2.30
CA ASN A 126 -10.16 -22.17 -1.67
C ASN A 126 -11.01 -21.12 -0.94
N ASN A 127 -12.22 -20.91 -1.46
CA ASN A 127 -13.33 -20.16 -0.87
C ASN A 127 -13.42 -20.36 0.63
N GLN A 128 -13.42 -19.28 1.42
CA GLN A 128 -14.35 -19.11 2.54
C GLN A 128 -14.67 -17.61 2.71
N SER A 129 -15.84 -17.26 2.19
CA SER A 129 -16.61 -16.08 2.54
C SER A 129 -17.25 -16.29 3.92
N SER A 130 -16.69 -15.71 4.98
CA SER A 130 -17.38 -15.38 6.23
C SER A 130 -16.39 -14.85 7.27
N GLU A 131 -16.87 -14.06 8.22
CA GLU A 131 -16.18 -13.57 9.43
C GLU A 131 -15.49 -12.20 9.35
N MET A 132 -16.28 -11.17 9.03
CA MET A 132 -16.17 -9.88 9.72
C MET A 132 -17.46 -9.56 10.47
N LYS A 133 -17.67 -10.28 11.58
CA LYS A 133 -18.56 -9.86 12.68
C LYS A 133 -17.94 -10.33 13.99
N SER A 134 -17.22 -9.45 14.68
CA SER A 134 -17.13 -9.38 16.16
C SER A 134 -15.84 -8.69 16.61
N LYS A 135 -15.80 -7.35 16.61
CA LYS A 135 -15.04 -6.56 17.59
C LYS A 135 -15.75 -5.24 17.86
N LEU A 136 -16.96 -5.36 18.41
CA LEU A 136 -17.55 -4.38 19.30
C LEU A 136 -17.88 -5.13 20.60
N SER A 137 -17.55 -4.50 21.72
CA SER A 137 -17.82 -4.94 23.11
C SER A 137 -16.80 -5.90 23.74
N GLY A 138 -16.35 -5.52 24.95
CA GLY A 138 -15.61 -6.40 25.86
C GLY A 138 -14.49 -5.74 26.65
N LYS A 139 -14.78 -4.66 27.39
CA LYS A 139 -13.94 -4.24 28.52
C LYS A 139 -14.60 -4.80 29.78
N SER A 140 -13.93 -5.74 30.44
CA SER A 140 -14.37 -6.38 31.68
C SER A 140 -14.37 -5.38 32.84
N LYS A 141 -15.27 -5.60 33.81
CA LYS A 141 -14.96 -5.69 35.24
C LYS A 141 -16.18 -6.09 36.09
N ASP A 142 -15.89 -7.01 37.01
CA ASP A 142 -16.47 -7.25 38.33
C ASP A 142 -17.79 -8.05 38.48
N THR A 143 -17.62 -9.28 38.97
CA THR A 143 -18.59 -10.13 39.70
C THR A 143 -18.82 -9.58 41.11
N PRO A 144 -19.96 -9.84 41.81
CA PRO A 144 -20.16 -11.13 42.50
C PRO A 144 -21.62 -11.69 42.60
N LEU A 145 -21.70 -13.03 42.66
CA LEU A 145 -22.53 -13.93 43.53
C LEU A 145 -24.08 -13.75 43.63
N ILE A 146 -24.93 -14.62 43.04
CA ILE A 146 -25.62 -15.85 43.59
C ILE A 146 -26.88 -15.54 44.49
N PRO A 147 -28.01 -16.31 44.52
CA PRO A 147 -28.74 -17.16 43.54
C PRO A 147 -30.31 -17.03 43.59
N SER A 148 -31.02 -17.88 42.83
CA SER A 148 -32.29 -18.56 43.21
C SER A 148 -33.69 -17.99 42.84
N THR A 149 -34.44 -18.84 42.11
CA THR A 149 -35.89 -19.20 42.19
C THR A 149 -37.02 -18.40 41.51
N ALA A 150 -38.02 -19.18 41.04
CA ALA A 150 -39.41 -18.89 40.60
C ALA A 150 -39.61 -18.44 39.13
N SER A 151 -40.14 -19.24 38.19
CA SER A 151 -41.50 -19.79 38.06
C SER A 151 -42.61 -18.73 38.14
N ALA A 152 -43.20 -18.35 37.00
CA ALA A 152 -44.65 -18.09 36.84
C ALA A 152 -44.98 -17.68 35.39
N LEU A 153 -45.66 -18.58 34.68
CA LEU A 153 -46.63 -18.25 33.64
C LEU A 153 -47.86 -17.60 34.31
N GLY A 154 -48.52 -16.65 33.63
CA GLY A 154 -49.95 -16.46 33.81
C GLY A 154 -50.47 -15.02 33.78
N CYS A 155 -51.57 -14.87 33.04
CA CYS A 155 -52.62 -13.83 33.12
C CYS A 155 -52.45 -12.56 32.25
N MET A 156 -52.97 -12.68 31.03
CA MET A 156 -53.70 -11.60 30.36
C MET A 156 -55.12 -11.55 30.92
N SER A 157 -55.57 -10.39 31.38
CA SER A 157 -56.97 -9.99 31.51
C SER A 157 -57.00 -8.47 31.45
N ASP A 158 -57.61 -7.93 30.40
CA ASP A 158 -58.70 -6.96 30.42
C ASP A 158 -59.13 -6.65 28.98
#